data_AF-A0A4D8PFI2-F1
#
_entry.id   AF-A0A4D8PFI2-F1
#
_cell.length_a   1.000
_cell.length_b   1.000
_cell.length_c   1.000
_cell.angle_alpha   90.00
_cell.angle_beta   90.00
_cell.angle_gamma   90.00
#
_symmetry.space_group_name_H-M   'P 1'
#
loop_
_entity.id
_entity.type
_entity.pdbx_description
1 polymer ?
#
loop_
_entity_poly.entity_id
_entity_poly.type
_entity_poly.pdbx_seq_one_letter_code
_entity_poly.pdbx_strand_id
1 'polypeptide(L)'
;MDARMTDLPFADYQKPMKTAAGPRLAIVGEAPGAEEARRGVPFVGRSGQLLDETLKAAGVERAECLVANVFRYQPPGNKVGHFFASRTRAKKEGRALDERWGPFGTSDWVLAEFSGEIEHLQRTLEGFAPRVIVALGRTPLWALTGLNGIMQLRGTVQPCRLVPGTEVVATFHPSYILRGQLAEQPTFLADLKLAVSRLTA
;
A
#
# COMPACT_ATOMS: atom_id res chain seq x y z
N MET A 1 -26.77 -6.71 9.81
CA MET A 1 -26.37 -7.44 8.59
C MET A 1 -24.87 -7.59 8.64
N ASP A 2 -24.44 -8.83 8.77
CA ASP A 2 -23.08 -9.26 9.06
C ASP A 2 -22.13 -8.85 7.91
N ALA A 3 -21.39 -7.75 8.11
CA ALA A 3 -20.43 -7.20 7.15
C ALA A 3 -19.15 -8.04 7.23
N ARG A 4 -19.27 -9.31 6.84
CA ARG A 4 -18.18 -10.28 6.90
C ARG A 4 -17.05 -9.81 5.99
N MET A 5 -15.88 -9.62 6.59
CA MET A 5 -14.63 -9.49 5.85
C MET A 5 -14.44 -10.79 5.08
N THR A 6 -14.19 -10.69 3.77
CA THR A 6 -13.93 -11.88 2.97
C THR A 6 -12.48 -12.27 3.19
N ASP A 7 -12.25 -13.41 3.84
CA ASP A 7 -10.98 -14.14 3.74
C ASP A 7 -10.80 -14.49 2.28
N LEU A 8 -9.89 -13.79 1.63
CA LEU A 8 -9.60 -14.02 0.23
C LEU A 8 -8.53 -15.10 0.14
N PRO A 9 -8.69 -16.08 -0.78
CA PRO A 9 -7.68 -17.09 -1.05
C PRO A 9 -6.53 -16.42 -1.80
N PHE A 10 -5.83 -15.49 -1.15
CA PHE A 10 -4.65 -14.86 -1.70
C PHE A 10 -3.50 -15.85 -1.60
N ALA A 11 -3.49 -16.76 -2.58
CA ALA A 11 -2.27 -17.41 -3.01
C ALA A 11 -1.29 -16.32 -3.44
N ASP A 12 -0.15 -16.23 -2.74
CA ASP A 12 1.19 -16.05 -3.30
C ASP A 12 1.48 -15.02 -4.41
N TYR A 13 0.60 -14.07 -4.73
CA TYR A 13 0.86 -13.04 -5.74
C TYR A 13 1.91 -12.01 -5.27
N GLN A 14 2.16 -11.97 -3.96
CA GLN A 14 3.25 -11.21 -3.37
C GLN A 14 4.58 -11.99 -3.40
N LYS A 15 4.61 -13.20 -3.99
CA LYS A 15 5.89 -13.82 -4.30
C LYS A 15 6.57 -12.99 -5.36
N PRO A 16 7.81 -12.55 -5.12
CA PRO A 16 8.54 -11.86 -6.16
C PRO A 16 8.65 -12.78 -7.36
N MET A 17 8.14 -12.34 -8.52
CA MET A 17 8.52 -12.94 -9.78
C MET A 17 10.03 -12.73 -9.88
N LYS A 18 10.78 -13.79 -9.57
CA LYS A 18 12.24 -13.84 -9.63
C LYS A 18 12.73 -13.02 -10.81
N THR A 19 13.54 -12.00 -10.56
CA THR A 19 14.65 -11.73 -11.47
C THR A 19 15.90 -11.45 -10.65
N ALA A 20 16.95 -12.19 -10.95
CA ALA A 20 18.29 -11.97 -10.41
C ALA A 20 18.94 -10.68 -10.95
N ALA A 21 18.19 -9.84 -11.70
CA ALA A 21 18.68 -8.65 -12.40
C ALA A 21 17.64 -7.52 -12.62
N GLY A 22 16.38 -7.66 -12.16
CA GLY A 22 15.34 -6.65 -12.39
C GLY A 22 15.35 -5.50 -11.36
N PRO A 23 14.62 -4.40 -11.64
CA PRO A 23 14.51 -3.26 -10.73
C PRO A 23 13.99 -3.68 -9.35
N ARG A 24 14.71 -3.28 -8.29
CA ARG A 24 14.32 -3.52 -6.88
C ARG A 24 13.25 -2.52 -6.43
N LEU A 25 12.17 -2.41 -7.19
CA LEU A 25 11.04 -1.53 -6.95
C LEU A 25 9.84 -2.33 -6.42
N ALA A 26 9.35 -1.96 -5.24
CA ALA A 26 8.08 -2.46 -4.73
C ALA A 26 6.99 -1.38 -4.81
N ILE A 27 5.75 -1.80 -4.98
CA ILE A 27 4.57 -0.96 -5.02
C ILE A 27 3.60 -1.49 -3.98
N VAL A 28 3.21 -0.64 -3.03
CA VAL A 28 2.36 -1.03 -1.91
C VAL A 28 1.08 -0.19 -1.91
N GLY A 29 -0.07 -0.86 -2.05
CA GLY A 29 -1.41 -0.29 -1.90
C GLY A 29 -2.00 -0.50 -0.51
N GLU A 30 -3.26 -0.08 -0.32
CA GLU A 30 -3.93 -0.20 0.98
C GLU A 30 -4.45 -1.62 1.24
N ALA A 31 -5.30 -2.10 0.34
CA ALA A 31 -6.09 -3.32 0.47
C ALA A 31 -6.73 -3.64 -0.90
N PRO A 32 -7.09 -4.91 -1.16
CA PRO A 32 -7.86 -5.31 -2.31
C PRO A 32 -9.21 -4.56 -2.42
N GLY A 33 -9.61 -4.20 -3.64
CA GLY A 33 -10.97 -3.80 -3.95
C GLY A 33 -11.85 -5.01 -4.30
N ALA A 34 -13.10 -4.74 -4.72
CA ALA A 34 -14.09 -5.77 -5.00
C ALA A 34 -13.74 -6.66 -6.21
N GLU A 35 -13.09 -6.08 -7.22
CA GLU A 35 -12.70 -6.82 -8.41
C GLU A 35 -11.44 -7.67 -8.14
N GLU A 36 -10.48 -7.11 -7.39
CA GLU A 36 -9.32 -7.86 -6.91
C GLU A 36 -9.76 -9.04 -6.02
N ALA A 37 -10.72 -8.81 -5.13
CA ALA A 37 -11.31 -9.84 -4.28
C ALA A 37 -11.97 -10.97 -5.08
N ARG A 38 -12.75 -10.61 -6.11
CA ARG A 38 -13.41 -11.59 -6.96
C ARG A 38 -12.42 -12.43 -7.76
N ARG A 39 -11.35 -11.80 -8.26
CA ARG A 39 -10.41 -12.42 -9.21
C ARG A 39 -9.19 -13.06 -8.55
N GLY A 40 -8.89 -12.72 -7.30
CA GLY A 40 -7.69 -13.18 -6.59
C GLY A 40 -6.39 -12.57 -7.11
N VAL A 41 -6.45 -11.47 -7.87
CA VAL A 41 -5.27 -10.82 -8.48
C VAL A 41 -5.28 -9.34 -8.09
N PRO A 42 -4.15 -8.77 -7.63
CA PRO A 42 -4.09 -7.37 -7.21
C PRO A 42 -4.13 -6.41 -8.42
N PHE A 43 -4.64 -5.19 -8.21
CA PHE A 43 -4.63 -4.12 -9.21
C PHE A 43 -5.15 -4.57 -10.59
N VAL A 44 -6.30 -5.25 -10.61
CA VAL A 44 -6.99 -5.65 -11.87
C VAL A 44 -8.17 -4.76 -12.23
N GLY A 45 -8.62 -3.90 -11.30
CA GLY A 45 -9.64 -2.89 -11.58
C GLY A 45 -9.09 -1.67 -12.33
N ARG A 46 -9.93 -0.64 -12.48
CA ARG A 46 -9.56 0.63 -13.13
C ARG A 46 -8.35 1.31 -12.49
N SER A 47 -8.23 1.24 -11.17
CA SER A 47 -7.07 1.78 -10.45
C SER A 47 -5.77 1.07 -10.83
N GLY A 48 -5.84 -0.23 -11.12
CA GLY A 48 -4.71 -1.00 -11.61
C GLY A 48 -4.33 -0.66 -13.04
N GLN A 49 -5.31 -0.46 -13.92
CA GLN A 49 -5.05 -0.02 -15.30
C GLN A 49 -4.33 1.33 -15.34
N LEU A 50 -4.78 2.31 -14.55
CA LEU A 50 -4.10 3.61 -14.43
C LEU A 50 -2.68 3.45 -13.86
N LEU A 51 -2.48 2.58 -12.88
CA LEU A 51 -1.15 2.28 -12.35
C LEU A 51 -0.24 1.72 -13.43
N ASP A 52 -0.70 0.74 -14.21
CA ASP A 52 0.06 0.08 -15.27
C ASP A 52 0.49 1.09 -16.35
N GLU A 53 -0.46 1.91 -16.82
CA GLU A 53 -0.20 2.96 -17.80
C GLU A 53 0.83 3.99 -17.30
N THR A 54 0.72 4.39 -16.03
CA THR A 54 1.61 5.41 -15.44
C THR A 54 2.99 4.85 -15.15
N LEU A 55 3.10 3.60 -14.69
CA LEU A 55 4.40 2.91 -14.51
C LEU A 55 5.15 2.81 -15.83
N LYS A 56 4.44 2.39 -16.89
CA LYS A 56 5.01 2.32 -18.23
C LYS A 56 5.51 3.69 -18.70
N ALA A 57 4.73 4.75 -18.47
CA ALA A 57 5.14 6.12 -18.77
C ALA A 57 6.31 6.63 -17.88
N ALA A 58 6.52 6.03 -16.71
CA ALA A 58 7.66 6.26 -15.84
C ALA A 58 8.89 5.41 -16.21
N GLY A 59 8.76 4.48 -17.16
CA GLY A 59 9.85 3.66 -17.69
C GLY A 59 10.07 2.34 -16.97
N VAL A 60 9.08 1.83 -16.22
CA VAL A 60 9.15 0.51 -15.57
C VAL A 60 7.91 -0.30 -15.89
N GLU A 61 8.11 -1.58 -16.21
CA GLU A 61 6.99 -2.50 -16.44
C GLU A 61 6.51 -3.09 -15.11
N ARG A 62 5.19 -3.16 -14.89
CA ARG A 62 4.64 -3.68 -13.62
C ARG A 62 5.15 -5.10 -13.31
N ALA A 63 5.37 -5.92 -14.33
CA ALA A 63 5.87 -7.29 -14.18
C ALA A 63 7.27 -7.37 -13.54
N GLU A 64 8.02 -6.27 -13.54
CA GLU A 64 9.34 -6.16 -12.92
C GLU A 64 9.29 -5.70 -11.47
N CYS A 65 8.11 -5.28 -10.99
CA CYS A 65 7.89 -4.78 -9.64
C CYS A 65 7.31 -5.87 -8.73
N LEU A 66 7.62 -5.79 -7.44
CA LEU A 66 6.77 -6.40 -6.43
C LEU A 66 5.50 -5.54 -6.29
N VAL A 67 4.32 -6.17 -6.33
CA VAL A 67 3.04 -5.49 -6.08
C VAL A 67 2.36 -6.11 -4.86
N ALA A 68 2.18 -5.32 -3.81
CA ALA A 68 1.65 -5.75 -2.53
C ALA A 68 0.59 -4.77 -1.99
N ASN A 69 -0.08 -5.17 -0.91
CA ASN A 69 -0.97 -4.31 -0.12
C ASN A 69 -0.60 -4.44 1.35
N VAL A 70 -0.91 -3.40 2.14
CA VAL A 70 -0.77 -3.46 3.61
C VAL A 70 -1.69 -4.52 4.20
N PHE A 71 -2.95 -4.56 3.78
CA PHE A 71 -3.92 -5.56 4.23
C PHE A 71 -4.28 -6.49 3.08
N ARG A 72 -4.32 -7.81 3.31
CA ARG A 72 -4.75 -8.77 2.28
C ARG A 72 -6.26 -9.04 2.29
N TYR A 73 -7.01 -8.35 3.15
CA TYR A 73 -8.47 -8.48 3.20
C TYR A 73 -9.11 -7.35 2.42
N GLN A 74 -10.19 -7.67 1.69
CA GLN A 74 -11.06 -6.61 1.19
C GLN A 74 -11.88 -6.05 2.38
N PRO A 75 -11.72 -4.76 2.74
CA PRO A 75 -12.51 -4.20 3.82
C PRO A 75 -13.97 -4.04 3.37
N PRO A 76 -14.94 -4.14 4.30
CA PRO A 76 -16.35 -3.91 3.99
C PRO A 76 -16.56 -2.56 3.30
N GLY A 77 -17.25 -2.59 2.15
CA GLY A 77 -17.50 -1.40 1.34
C GLY A 77 -16.24 -0.70 0.82
N ASN A 78 -15.09 -1.39 0.75
CA ASN A 78 -13.78 -0.82 0.39
C ASN A 78 -13.37 0.36 1.30
N LYS A 79 -13.68 0.27 2.60
CA LYS A 79 -13.37 1.30 3.60
C LYS A 79 -12.28 0.80 4.55
N VAL A 80 -11.04 1.23 4.34
CA VAL A 80 -9.91 0.86 5.24
C VAL A 80 -10.09 1.22 6.71
N GLY A 81 -11.00 2.14 7.05
CA GLY A 81 -11.35 2.45 8.44
C GLY A 81 -11.93 1.26 9.23
N HIS A 82 -12.22 0.12 8.59
CA HIS A 82 -12.54 -1.12 9.29
C HIS A 82 -11.32 -1.78 9.96
N PHE A 83 -10.11 -1.49 9.50
CA PHE A 83 -8.85 -1.99 10.09
C PHE A 83 -8.36 -1.16 11.26
N PHE A 84 -8.96 0.01 11.48
CA PHE A 84 -8.54 0.96 12.50
C PHE A 84 -9.69 1.31 13.44
N ALA A 85 -9.34 1.72 14.65
CA ALA A 85 -10.28 2.30 15.60
C ALA A 85 -9.58 3.27 16.54
N SER A 86 -10.32 4.29 17.00
CA SER A 86 -9.92 5.10 18.13
C SER A 86 -9.98 4.26 19.42
N ARG A 87 -9.23 4.67 20.45
CA ARG A 87 -9.25 4.01 21.77
C ARG A 87 -10.67 3.89 22.34
N THR A 88 -11.47 4.94 22.20
CA THR A 88 -12.87 4.97 22.67
C THR A 88 -13.73 3.93 21.93
N ARG A 89 -13.60 3.88 20.59
CA ARG A 89 -14.36 2.92 19.77
C ARG A 89 -13.94 1.49 20.06
N ALA A 90 -12.63 1.22 20.13
CA ALA A 90 -12.10 -0.11 20.43
C ALA A 90 -12.58 -0.64 21.79
N LYS A 91 -12.53 0.21 22.84
CA LYS A 91 -13.06 -0.12 24.17
C LYS A 91 -14.56 -0.44 24.13
N LYS A 92 -15.35 0.35 23.40
CA LYS A 92 -16.80 0.14 23.26
C LYS A 92 -17.12 -1.16 22.52
N GLU A 93 -16.33 -1.51 21.50
CA GLU A 93 -16.50 -2.72 20.68
C GLU A 93 -15.83 -3.96 21.31
N GLY A 94 -15.12 -3.83 22.43
CA GLY A 94 -14.39 -4.93 23.06
C GLY A 94 -13.20 -5.43 22.24
N ARG A 95 -12.62 -4.58 21.38
CA ARG A 95 -11.52 -4.94 20.48
C ARG A 95 -10.20 -4.38 20.98
N ALA A 96 -9.12 -5.13 20.78
CA ALA A 96 -7.78 -4.71 21.15
C ALA A 96 -7.13 -3.85 20.05
N LEU A 97 -6.32 -2.88 20.46
CA LEU A 97 -5.49 -2.07 19.58
C LEU A 97 -4.04 -2.55 19.65
N ASP A 98 -3.30 -2.40 18.55
CA ASP A 98 -1.87 -2.63 18.53
C ASP A 98 -1.12 -1.30 18.40
N GLU A 99 -0.62 -0.80 19.52
CA GLU A 99 0.05 0.49 19.59
C GLU A 99 1.49 0.48 19.05
N ARG A 100 2.06 -0.69 18.73
CA ARG A 100 3.42 -0.81 18.19
C ARG A 100 3.59 -0.05 16.87
N TRP A 101 2.51 0.09 16.09
CA TRP A 101 2.54 0.67 14.76
C TRP A 101 2.32 2.19 14.73
N GLY A 102 2.10 2.82 15.88
CA GLY A 102 1.80 4.24 15.98
C GLY A 102 0.38 4.61 15.48
N PRO A 103 -0.04 5.87 15.68
CA PRO A 103 -1.37 6.32 15.28
C PRO A 103 -1.51 6.41 13.75
N PHE A 104 -2.66 6.00 13.26
CA PHE A 104 -3.14 6.23 11.91
C PHE A 104 -4.02 7.49 11.87
N GLY A 105 -3.61 8.48 11.09
CA GLY A 105 -4.23 9.81 11.13
C GLY A 105 -3.99 10.49 12.47
N THR A 106 -5.05 11.04 13.07
CA THR A 106 -4.96 11.85 14.29
C THR A 106 -5.19 11.06 15.58
N SER A 107 -6.01 10.01 15.54
CA SER A 107 -6.47 9.35 16.77
C SER A 107 -6.80 7.87 16.65
N ASP A 108 -6.75 7.31 15.44
CA ASP A 108 -7.04 5.90 15.22
C ASP A 108 -5.77 5.06 15.31
N TRP A 109 -5.93 3.79 15.65
CA TRP A 109 -4.86 2.81 15.76
C TRP A 109 -5.28 1.54 15.03
N VAL A 110 -4.31 0.78 14.53
CA VAL A 110 -4.63 -0.51 13.92
C VAL A 110 -5.17 -1.45 14.99
N LEU A 111 -6.23 -2.18 14.64
CA LEU A 111 -6.80 -3.20 15.52
C LEU A 111 -5.86 -4.41 15.55
N ALA A 112 -5.67 -4.99 16.73
CA ALA A 112 -4.68 -6.05 16.96
C ALA A 112 -4.94 -7.30 16.10
N GLU A 113 -6.19 -7.58 15.78
CA GLU A 113 -6.57 -8.67 14.87
C GLU A 113 -6.06 -8.48 13.42
N PHE A 114 -5.66 -7.27 13.03
CA PHE A 114 -5.13 -6.98 11.69
C PHE A 114 -3.65 -6.59 11.67
N SER A 115 -3.00 -6.44 12.82
CA SER A 115 -1.60 -5.98 12.85
C SER A 115 -0.63 -7.01 12.26
N GLY A 116 -0.98 -8.30 12.30
CA GLY A 116 -0.22 -9.37 11.64
C GLY A 116 -0.10 -9.22 10.12
N GLU A 117 -0.97 -8.42 9.47
CA GLU A 117 -0.86 -8.12 8.04
C GLU A 117 0.33 -7.19 7.74
N ILE A 118 0.69 -6.30 8.67
CA ILE A 118 1.87 -5.44 8.54
C ILE A 118 3.15 -6.27 8.72
N GLU A 119 3.14 -7.22 9.65
CA GLU A 119 4.24 -8.18 9.84
C GLU A 119 4.39 -9.12 8.62
N HIS A 120 3.27 -9.47 7.97
CA HIS A 120 3.30 -10.18 6.70
C HIS A 120 3.93 -9.35 5.59
N LEU A 121 3.49 -8.09 5.42
CA LEU A 121 4.08 -7.16 4.45
C LEU A 121 5.59 -6.99 4.68
N GLN A 122 6.03 -6.84 5.93
CA GLN A 122 7.44 -6.75 6.26
C GLN A 122 8.23 -7.96 5.73
N ARG A 123 7.77 -9.19 6.03
CA ARG A 123 8.42 -10.42 5.55
C ARG A 123 8.46 -10.52 4.02
N THR A 124 7.38 -10.11 3.36
CA THR A 124 7.33 -10.04 1.89
C THR A 124 8.40 -9.09 1.36
N LEU A 125 8.49 -7.88 1.93
CA LEU A 125 9.46 -6.86 1.50
C LEU A 125 10.90 -7.31 1.79
N GLU A 126 11.17 -7.90 2.95
CA GLU A 126 12.48 -8.46 3.30
C GLU A 126 12.91 -9.55 2.30
N GLY A 127 11.99 -10.45 1.93
CA GLY A 127 12.25 -11.50 0.93
C GLY A 127 12.51 -10.96 -0.48
N PHE A 128 11.95 -9.80 -0.83
CA PHE A 128 12.19 -9.14 -2.11
C PHE A 128 13.40 -8.19 -2.10
N ALA A 129 13.78 -7.68 -0.93
CA ALA A 129 14.86 -6.72 -0.71
C ALA A 129 14.79 -5.47 -1.63
N PRO A 130 13.67 -4.69 -1.61
CA PRO A 130 13.53 -3.50 -2.44
C PRO A 130 14.56 -2.43 -2.08
N ARG A 131 15.07 -1.72 -3.09
CA ARG A 131 15.80 -0.46 -2.87
C ARG A 131 14.83 0.69 -2.65
N VAL A 132 13.72 0.68 -3.38
CA VAL A 132 12.69 1.72 -3.35
C VAL A 132 11.30 1.08 -3.24
N ILE A 133 10.44 1.69 -2.43
CA ILE A 133 9.04 1.32 -2.29
C ILE A 133 8.17 2.53 -2.66
N VAL A 134 7.21 2.34 -3.56
CA VAL A 134 6.15 3.32 -3.83
C VAL A 134 4.98 3.06 -2.89
N ALA A 135 4.65 4.04 -2.04
CA ALA A 135 3.50 3.99 -1.17
C ALA A 135 2.29 4.69 -1.83
N LEU A 136 1.30 3.91 -2.25
CA LEU A 136 0.09 4.41 -2.90
C LEU A 136 -0.94 4.86 -1.86
N GLY A 137 -0.89 6.13 -1.47
CA GLY A 137 -1.82 6.74 -0.54
C GLY A 137 -1.43 6.63 0.93
N ARG A 138 -2.37 7.02 1.80
CA ARG A 138 -2.13 7.21 3.24
C ARG A 138 -1.77 5.92 3.98
N THR A 139 -2.50 4.84 3.71
CA THR A 139 -2.37 3.56 4.43
C THR A 139 -0.98 2.94 4.27
N PRO A 140 -0.43 2.74 3.05
CA PRO A 140 0.93 2.26 2.89
C PRO A 140 1.98 3.26 3.37
N LEU A 141 1.78 4.58 3.20
CA LEU A 141 2.70 5.58 3.75
C LEU A 141 2.85 5.41 5.26
N TRP A 142 1.73 5.32 5.98
CA TRP A 142 1.73 5.09 7.43
C TRP A 142 2.37 3.76 7.79
N ALA A 143 1.99 2.67 7.12
CA ALA A 143 2.52 1.34 7.44
C ALA A 143 4.04 1.28 7.26
N LEU A 144 4.57 1.90 6.20
CA LEU A 144 5.98 1.85 5.81
C LEU A 144 6.87 2.87 6.52
N THR A 145 6.32 3.97 7.03
CA THR A 145 7.14 5.09 7.58
C THR A 145 6.69 5.56 8.96
N GLY A 146 5.46 5.22 9.38
CA GLY A 146 4.80 5.81 10.56
C GLY A 146 4.26 7.23 10.33
N LEU A 147 4.49 7.83 9.17
CA LEU A 147 4.06 9.19 8.86
C LEU A 147 2.62 9.24 8.32
N ASN A 148 2.00 10.41 8.46
CA ASN A 148 0.63 10.68 8.01
C ASN A 148 0.60 11.98 7.18
N GLY A 149 -0.39 12.14 6.30
CA GLY A 149 -0.57 13.36 5.50
C GLY A 149 -0.05 13.23 4.07
N ILE A 150 -0.79 12.52 3.22
CA ILE A 150 -0.36 12.24 1.84
C ILE A 150 -0.22 13.52 0.99
N MET A 151 -1.05 14.53 1.24
CA MET A 151 -1.03 15.79 0.47
C MET A 151 0.31 16.51 0.60
N GLN A 152 0.94 16.44 1.78
CA GLN A 152 2.21 17.09 2.07
C GLN A 152 3.41 16.20 1.74
N LEU A 153 3.26 14.88 1.90
CA LEU A 153 4.37 13.94 1.82
C LEU A 153 4.53 13.28 0.44
N ARG A 154 3.55 13.42 -0.46
CA ARG A 154 3.70 12.91 -1.84
C ARG A 154 4.95 13.50 -2.51
N GLY A 155 5.62 12.67 -3.31
CA GLY A 155 6.90 12.96 -3.98
C GLY A 155 8.02 13.43 -3.06
N THR A 156 7.98 13.04 -1.79
CA THR A 156 9.14 13.07 -0.89
C THR A 156 9.70 11.66 -0.73
N VAL A 157 10.97 11.57 -0.35
CA VAL A 157 11.65 10.31 -0.04
C VAL A 157 11.75 10.19 1.48
N GLN A 158 11.31 9.06 2.02
CA GLN A 158 11.32 8.77 3.46
C GLN A 158 12.03 7.44 3.71
N PRO A 159 12.68 7.26 4.87
CA PRO A 159 13.22 5.94 5.23
C PRO A 159 12.09 4.95 5.51
N CYS A 160 12.25 3.70 5.06
CA CYS A 160 11.35 2.61 5.42
C CYS A 160 11.62 2.14 6.87
N ARG A 161 10.58 2.05 7.69
CA ARG A 161 10.67 1.48 9.05
C ARG A 161 10.60 -0.05 9.08
N LEU A 162 10.04 -0.67 8.04
CA LEU A 162 9.88 -2.13 7.97
C LEU A 162 11.15 -2.82 7.45
N VAL A 163 11.85 -2.19 6.50
CA VAL A 163 13.06 -2.74 5.90
C VAL A 163 14.18 -1.68 5.95
N PRO A 164 15.14 -1.80 6.88
CA PRO A 164 16.25 -0.85 6.99
C PRO A 164 17.04 -0.71 5.69
N GLY A 165 17.39 0.53 5.32
CA GLY A 165 18.14 0.84 4.10
C GLY A 165 17.28 0.94 2.83
N THR A 166 15.98 0.70 2.92
CA THR A 166 15.02 0.90 1.83
C THR A 166 14.41 2.30 1.90
N GLU A 167 14.23 2.93 0.73
CA GLU A 167 13.56 4.23 0.59
C GLU A 167 12.07 4.07 0.27
N VAL A 168 11.24 4.99 0.74
CA VAL A 168 9.80 5.06 0.47
C VAL A 168 9.49 6.36 -0.26
N VAL A 169 8.89 6.28 -1.43
CA VAL A 169 8.34 7.41 -2.17
C VAL A 169 6.82 7.37 -2.08
N ALA A 170 6.23 8.38 -1.47
CA ALA A 170 4.77 8.47 -1.33
C ALA A 170 4.14 9.09 -2.57
N THR A 171 2.95 8.63 -2.95
CA THR A 171 2.14 9.29 -3.98
C THR A 171 0.65 9.04 -3.79
N PHE A 172 -0.19 9.66 -4.60
CA PHE A 172 -1.63 9.43 -4.57
C PHE A 172 -1.97 7.98 -4.93
N HIS A 173 -3.01 7.46 -4.28
CA HIS A 173 -3.57 6.19 -4.70
C HIS A 173 -4.33 6.40 -6.02
N PRO A 174 -4.20 5.52 -7.05
CA PRO A 174 -4.89 5.69 -8.33
C PRO A 174 -6.42 5.82 -8.20
N SER A 175 -7.02 5.18 -7.20
CA SER A 175 -8.46 5.32 -6.92
C SER A 175 -8.87 6.74 -6.50
N TYR A 176 -7.98 7.53 -5.90
CA TYR A 176 -8.24 8.94 -5.59
C TYR A 176 -8.35 9.74 -6.88
N ILE A 177 -7.40 9.58 -7.79
CA ILE A 177 -7.39 10.24 -9.10
C ILE A 177 -8.67 9.93 -9.89
N LEU A 178 -9.07 8.65 -9.91
CA LEU A 178 -10.27 8.19 -10.63
C LEU A 178 -11.59 8.65 -9.98
N ARG A 179 -11.57 9.16 -8.74
CA ARG A 179 -12.77 9.66 -8.02
C ARG A 179 -12.99 11.17 -8.22
N GLY A 180 -12.48 11.73 -9.32
CA GLY A 180 -12.71 13.12 -9.73
C GLY A 180 -11.49 14.03 -9.71
N GLN A 181 -10.29 13.48 -9.50
CA GLN A 181 -9.04 14.22 -9.32
C GLN A 181 -8.08 13.93 -10.47
N LEU A 182 -8.61 13.84 -11.69
CA LEU A 182 -7.86 13.55 -12.90
C LEU A 182 -6.73 14.56 -13.17
N ALA A 183 -6.87 15.79 -12.67
CA ALA A 183 -5.83 16.82 -12.74
C ALA A 183 -4.52 16.43 -12.02
N GLU A 184 -4.57 15.44 -11.12
CA GLU A 184 -3.39 14.95 -10.39
C GLU A 184 -2.62 13.84 -11.13
N GLN A 185 -3.07 13.40 -12.31
CA GLN A 185 -2.34 12.40 -13.09
C GLN A 185 -0.89 12.80 -13.42
N PRO A 186 -0.59 14.06 -13.82
CA PRO A 186 0.80 14.48 -14.03
C PRO A 186 1.63 14.43 -12.74
N THR A 187 1.04 14.78 -11.60
CA THR A 187 1.68 14.68 -10.28
C THR A 187 2.01 13.23 -9.94
N PHE A 188 1.06 12.32 -10.16
CA PHE A 188 1.25 10.88 -9.94
C PHE A 188 2.40 10.33 -10.81
N LEU A 189 2.44 10.70 -12.10
CA LEU A 189 3.54 10.33 -12.99
C LEU A 189 4.89 10.90 -12.51
N ALA A 190 4.93 12.15 -12.07
CA ALA A 190 6.15 12.78 -11.57
C ALA A 190 6.69 12.06 -10.32
N ASP A 191 5.82 11.68 -9.40
CA ASP A 191 6.20 10.94 -8.20
C ASP A 191 6.71 9.52 -8.54
N LEU A 192 6.10 8.83 -9.52
CA LEU A 192 6.61 7.54 -10.00
C LEU A 192 7.99 7.68 -10.66
N LYS A 193 8.19 8.72 -11.49
CA LYS A 193 9.51 9.01 -12.08
C LYS A 193 10.57 9.30 -11.02
N LEU A 194 10.20 9.99 -9.93
CA LEU A 194 11.07 10.17 -8.79
C LEU A 194 11.48 8.80 -8.23
N ALA A 195 10.53 7.92 -7.92
CA ALA A 195 10.82 6.58 -7.41
C ALA A 195 11.75 5.76 -8.34
N VAL A 196 11.50 5.81 -9.65
CA VAL A 196 12.35 5.12 -10.64
C VAL A 196 13.78 5.66 -10.64
N SER A 197 13.96 6.98 -10.55
CA SER A 197 15.31 7.58 -10.53
C SER A 197 16.12 7.21 -9.28
N ARG A 198 15.46 6.79 -8.19
CA ARG A 198 16.11 6.29 -6.96
C ARG A 198 16.63 4.85 -7.07
N LEU A 199 16.28 4.11 -8.12
CA LEU A 199 16.77 2.73 -8.32
C LEU A 199 18.25 2.68 -8.73
N THR A 200 18.76 3.75 -9.33
CA THR A 200 20.12 3.84 -9.89
C THR A 200 21.07 4.73 -9.09
N ALA A 201 20.55 5.51 -8.14
CA ALA A 201 21.34 6.28 -7.17
C ALA A 201 21.80 5.36 -6.03
#